data_AF-A0A8J2RL78-F1
#
_entry.id   AF-A0A8J2RL78-F1
#
_cell.length_a   1.000
_cell.length_b   1.000
_cell.length_c   1.000
_cell.angle_alpha   90.00
_cell.angle_beta   90.00
_cell.angle_gamma   90.00
#
_symmetry.space_group_name_H-M   'P 1'
#
loop_
_entity.id
_entity.type
_entity.pdbx_description
1 polymer ?
#
loop_
_entity_poly.entity_id
_entity_poly.type
_entity_poly.pdbx_seq_one_letter_code
_entity_poly.pdbx_strand_id
1 'polypeptide(L)'
;MGAPKSIENEKPPNQEESTSSSCLDGDAFNADIILNHLGKFGWFQLKYLLCIGYGLLFPTSCILIYVFVGAVPAHRCFVEGCDNPDEPVYKANWLVNQSDALSNLLMTPRAWRCTYQDFEKIPNASQPECAYSNYTVNATCHQWVFDQSVFTSTIVTDYLLVCEDSWKITFGSFITMLGVLLGAFFLGPLPDLIGRRTSVVVLGTWIASFGIGSCFAPNFDAFAALRFLTGMGGVSVMQALIIWGLEAQRPEMRIKFICLIYCFQSIGNLISGGLAYLIRDWVTLQLCIFVPMGTMIVTYFILPESTRWLTVKKRYPEAKEIYEKAAKLNKKEIPPHLLVIPADTPTKAVEAGEADGVPPAVASHDSNPIGSALKVLKTRCLLVRLLILCGTWLAQFLCYYGLSYAASNLSADIHFNYILVILVEIPAYVTGMFAMDYFGRRPILNFTLIVGGSFCLVAGLISKEFNTVIIVFSLMGKFCTSMLTVANNAFTFELFPTVSRGITIALCSTSGKVGAIIAPYIAAMGLVNRSLPYVIFGAISLAIGVLTLLLPESKGRATPATVQEAIDLEKTRIDIRSLWRSKQPASTDAADNSAIPSTSS
;
A
#
# COMPACT_ATOMS: atom_id res chain seq x y z
N MET A 1 23.39 90.05 1.04
CA MET A 1 22.63 88.93 0.44
C MET A 1 23.63 87.89 -0.04
N GLY A 2 23.50 86.64 0.41
CA GLY A 2 24.19 85.47 -0.17
C GLY A 2 25.42 84.97 0.59
N ALA A 3 25.20 84.04 1.52
CA ALA A 3 26.24 83.21 2.14
C ALA A 3 26.87 82.21 1.13
N PRO A 4 28.14 81.78 1.31
CA PRO A 4 28.77 80.78 0.46
C PRO A 4 28.30 79.35 0.83
N LYS A 5 27.88 78.59 -0.20
CA LYS A 5 27.52 77.17 -0.09
C LYS A 5 28.77 76.30 0.08
N SER A 6 28.66 75.38 1.02
CA SER A 6 29.61 74.34 1.40
C SER A 6 29.82 73.28 0.31
N ILE A 7 31.05 72.79 0.28
CA ILE A 7 31.59 71.66 -0.49
C ILE A 7 30.80 70.39 -0.18
N GLU A 8 30.26 69.75 -1.21
CA GLU A 8 29.54 68.47 -1.14
C GLU A 8 30.54 67.34 -1.41
N ASN A 9 30.79 66.49 -0.40
CA ASN A 9 31.64 65.32 -0.50
C ASN A 9 30.99 64.26 -1.40
N GLU A 10 31.68 63.86 -2.47
CA GLU A 10 31.35 62.66 -3.24
C GLU A 10 31.41 61.41 -2.35
N LYS A 11 30.28 60.69 -2.30
CA LYS A 11 30.15 59.37 -1.68
C LYS A 11 30.34 58.33 -2.80
N PRO A 12 31.16 57.27 -2.63
CA PRO A 12 31.40 56.29 -3.69
C PRO A 12 30.13 55.46 -3.98
N PRO A 13 29.97 54.95 -5.21
CA PRO A 13 28.76 54.24 -5.63
C PRO A 13 28.62 52.89 -4.92
N ASN A 14 27.36 52.58 -4.61
CA ASN A 14 26.87 51.40 -3.90
C ASN A 14 27.51 50.08 -4.36
N GLN A 15 28.10 49.36 -3.39
CA GLN A 15 28.47 47.93 -3.48
C GLN A 15 27.27 46.99 -3.22
N GLU A 16 26.02 47.44 -3.40
CA GLU A 16 24.82 46.63 -3.09
C GLU A 16 24.38 45.69 -4.23
N GLU A 17 24.97 45.75 -5.42
CA GLU A 17 24.61 44.84 -6.54
C GLU A 17 25.40 43.52 -6.56
N SER A 18 26.43 43.35 -5.72
CA SER A 18 27.29 42.15 -5.76
C SER A 18 26.98 41.10 -4.68
N THR A 19 26.12 41.40 -3.71
CA THR A 19 25.79 40.51 -2.58
C THR A 19 24.43 39.82 -2.72
N SER A 20 23.63 40.14 -3.74
CA SER A 20 22.36 39.45 -4.02
C SER A 20 22.52 38.23 -4.94
N SER A 21 23.60 38.14 -5.74
CA SER A 21 23.79 37.05 -6.70
C SER A 21 24.26 35.74 -6.05
N SER A 22 24.99 35.79 -4.95
CA SER A 22 25.55 34.58 -4.32
C SER A 22 24.53 33.73 -3.53
N CYS A 23 23.38 34.31 -3.16
CA CYS A 23 22.30 33.58 -2.50
C CYS A 23 21.30 32.95 -3.49
N LEU A 24 21.31 33.37 -4.76
CA LEU A 24 20.32 32.97 -5.76
C LEU A 24 20.70 31.69 -6.55
N ASP A 25 21.99 31.35 -6.61
CA ASP A 25 22.45 30.16 -7.36
C ASP A 25 22.08 28.83 -6.70
N GLY A 26 21.83 28.81 -5.38
CA GLY A 26 21.43 27.60 -4.64
C GLY A 26 19.97 27.18 -4.81
N ASP A 27 19.10 28.11 -5.24
CA ASP A 27 17.64 27.90 -5.32
C ASP A 27 17.14 27.64 -6.75
N ALA A 28 17.99 27.84 -7.76
CA ALA A 28 17.66 27.58 -9.16
C ALA A 28 17.26 26.11 -9.40
N PHE A 29 16.16 25.88 -10.11
CA PHE A 29 15.59 24.55 -10.36
C PHE A 29 15.26 23.71 -9.12
N ASN A 30 15.13 24.31 -7.94
CA ASN A 30 14.62 23.60 -6.77
C ASN A 30 13.11 23.34 -6.92
N ALA A 31 12.76 22.08 -7.18
CA ALA A 31 11.38 21.68 -7.45
C ALA A 31 10.40 22.04 -6.33
N ASP A 32 10.81 21.99 -5.06
CA ASP A 32 9.90 22.26 -3.94
C ASP A 32 9.59 23.76 -3.83
N ILE A 33 10.55 24.63 -4.12
CA ILE A 33 10.37 26.09 -4.17
C ILE A 33 9.47 26.46 -5.35
N ILE A 34 9.71 25.88 -6.54
CA ILE A 34 8.90 26.16 -7.73
C ILE A 34 7.45 25.67 -7.54
N LEU A 35 7.26 24.46 -7.03
CA LEU A 35 5.93 23.92 -6.75
C LEU A 35 5.17 24.79 -5.73
N ASN A 36 5.87 25.41 -4.77
CA ASN A 36 5.31 26.37 -3.80
C ASN A 36 4.83 27.70 -4.41
N HIS A 37 5.28 28.06 -5.62
CA HIS A 37 4.76 29.21 -6.35
C HIS A 37 3.48 28.88 -7.17
N LEU A 38 3.27 27.63 -7.56
CA LEU A 38 2.16 27.17 -8.41
C LEU A 38 0.72 27.13 -7.81
N GLY A 39 0.44 27.78 -6.67
CA GLY A 39 -0.79 27.59 -5.84
C GLY A 39 -0.96 26.23 -5.11
N LYS A 40 -1.73 26.23 -3.99
CA LYS A 40 -1.91 25.06 -3.09
C LYS A 40 -2.49 23.82 -3.79
N PHE A 41 -3.49 23.98 -4.66
CA PHE A 41 -4.08 22.90 -5.46
C PHE A 41 -4.78 23.52 -6.69
N GLY A 42 -4.18 23.38 -7.87
CA GLY A 42 -4.71 23.91 -9.13
C GLY A 42 -5.10 22.81 -10.12
N TRP A 43 -5.51 23.22 -11.32
CA TRP A 43 -5.91 22.29 -12.39
C TRP A 43 -4.80 21.34 -12.80
N PHE A 44 -3.55 21.79 -12.75
CA PHE A 44 -2.39 20.93 -12.99
C PHE A 44 -2.34 19.76 -11.98
N GLN A 45 -2.46 20.05 -10.68
CA GLN A 45 -2.43 19.04 -9.64
C GLN A 45 -3.65 18.11 -9.68
N LEU A 46 -4.84 18.66 -10.00
CA LEU A 46 -6.06 17.86 -10.18
C LEU A 46 -5.93 16.88 -11.35
N LYS A 47 -5.35 17.33 -12.48
CA LYS A 47 -5.09 16.47 -13.64
C LYS A 47 -4.18 15.28 -13.27
N TYR A 48 -3.12 15.52 -12.49
CA TYR A 48 -2.27 14.46 -11.96
C TYR A 48 -3.04 13.52 -11.03
N LEU A 49 -3.85 14.05 -10.10
CA LEU A 49 -4.65 13.25 -9.18
C LEU A 49 -5.59 12.30 -9.93
N LEU A 50 -6.34 12.79 -10.91
CA LEU A 50 -7.31 11.99 -11.65
C LEU A 50 -6.65 10.92 -12.52
N CYS A 51 -5.58 11.27 -13.25
CA CYS A 51 -4.88 10.33 -14.12
C CYS A 51 -4.15 9.24 -13.32
N ILE A 52 -3.46 9.63 -12.24
CA ILE A 52 -2.76 8.68 -11.38
C ILE A 52 -3.76 7.86 -10.56
N GLY A 53 -4.83 8.49 -10.07
CA GLY A 53 -5.94 7.82 -9.41
C GLY A 53 -6.56 6.73 -10.29
N TYR A 54 -6.80 7.03 -11.57
CA TYR A 54 -7.25 6.03 -12.55
C TYR A 54 -6.27 4.85 -12.68
N GLY A 55 -4.97 5.14 -12.79
CA GLY A 55 -3.95 4.08 -12.84
C GLY A 55 -3.82 3.23 -11.58
N LEU A 56 -4.29 3.74 -10.44
CA LEU A 56 -4.24 3.05 -9.16
C LEU A 56 -5.53 2.32 -8.80
N LEU A 57 -6.58 2.39 -9.63
CA LEU A 57 -7.84 1.66 -9.41
C LEU A 57 -7.59 0.14 -9.32
N PHE A 58 -7.07 -0.46 -10.38
CA PHE A 58 -7.04 -1.93 -10.53
C PHE A 58 -5.76 -2.68 -10.12
N PRO A 59 -4.57 -2.08 -9.91
CA PRO A 59 -3.37 -2.86 -9.57
C PRO A 59 -3.49 -3.70 -8.31
N THR A 60 -4.15 -3.19 -7.26
CA THR A 60 -4.41 -3.99 -6.04
C THR A 60 -5.50 -5.03 -6.30
N SER A 61 -6.51 -4.69 -7.11
CA SER A 61 -7.56 -5.62 -7.49
C SER A 61 -7.00 -6.81 -8.27
N CYS A 62 -5.97 -6.63 -9.11
CA CYS A 62 -5.27 -7.71 -9.80
C CYS A 62 -4.69 -8.77 -8.84
N ILE A 63 -4.33 -8.36 -7.61
CA ILE A 63 -3.81 -9.25 -6.58
C ILE A 63 -4.97 -9.89 -5.80
N LEU A 64 -5.94 -9.07 -5.36
CA LEU A 64 -7.05 -9.52 -4.51
C LEU A 64 -8.15 -10.29 -5.26
N ILE A 65 -8.22 -10.20 -6.59
CA ILE A 65 -9.19 -10.93 -7.42
C ILE A 65 -9.11 -12.45 -7.22
N TYR A 66 -7.96 -12.93 -6.73
CA TYR A 66 -7.76 -14.33 -6.39
C TYR A 66 -8.74 -14.84 -5.33
N VAL A 67 -9.30 -13.97 -4.48
CA VAL A 67 -10.37 -14.32 -3.54
C VAL A 67 -11.58 -14.94 -4.26
N PHE A 68 -11.92 -14.42 -5.44
CA PHE A 68 -13.04 -14.91 -6.24
C PHE A 68 -12.61 -16.00 -7.22
N VAL A 69 -11.50 -15.77 -7.92
CA VAL A 69 -10.98 -16.70 -8.93
C VAL A 69 -10.62 -18.05 -8.31
N GLY A 70 -10.00 -18.05 -7.13
CA GLY A 70 -9.62 -19.24 -6.36
C GLY A 70 -10.68 -19.69 -5.36
N ALA A 71 -11.92 -19.21 -5.46
CA ALA A 71 -13.00 -19.66 -4.59
C ALA A 71 -13.29 -21.15 -4.85
N VAL A 72 -13.46 -21.89 -3.76
CA VAL A 72 -13.78 -23.32 -3.80
C VAL A 72 -15.30 -23.47 -3.70
N PRO A 73 -16.01 -23.75 -4.81
CA PRO A 73 -17.41 -24.09 -4.73
C PRO A 73 -17.60 -25.40 -3.96
N ALA A 74 -18.79 -25.56 -3.38
CA ALA A 74 -19.18 -26.82 -2.78
C ALA A 74 -19.13 -27.91 -3.86
N HIS A 75 -18.57 -29.07 -3.52
CA HIS A 75 -18.34 -30.14 -4.49
C HIS A 75 -18.57 -31.49 -3.84
N ARG A 76 -18.87 -32.47 -4.69
CA ARG A 76 -18.99 -33.88 -4.34
C ARG A 76 -18.39 -34.74 -5.44
N CYS A 77 -18.16 -36.00 -5.12
CA CYS A 77 -17.78 -36.97 -6.14
C CYS A 77 -18.93 -37.25 -7.09
N PHE A 78 -18.57 -37.47 -8.36
CA PHE A 78 -19.46 -38.04 -9.36
C PHE A 78 -19.73 -39.51 -9.00
N VAL A 79 -21.00 -39.92 -9.09
CA VAL A 79 -21.42 -41.28 -8.77
C VAL A 79 -21.85 -41.99 -10.04
N GLU A 80 -21.04 -42.95 -10.50
CA GLU A 80 -21.36 -43.78 -11.66
C GLU A 80 -22.68 -44.55 -11.45
N GLY A 81 -23.58 -44.49 -12.43
CA GLY A 81 -24.89 -45.16 -12.38
C GLY A 81 -26.02 -44.35 -11.73
N CYS A 82 -25.71 -43.32 -10.93
CA CYS A 82 -26.70 -42.42 -10.31
C CYS A 82 -26.69 -41.01 -10.92
N ASP A 83 -25.51 -40.49 -11.26
CA ASP A 83 -25.37 -39.21 -11.94
C ASP A 83 -25.49 -39.36 -13.46
N ASN A 84 -26.15 -38.38 -14.09
CA ASN A 84 -26.18 -38.28 -15.53
C ASN A 84 -24.77 -37.90 -16.04
N PRO A 85 -24.14 -38.70 -16.90
CA PRO A 85 -22.81 -38.39 -17.43
C PRO A 85 -22.77 -37.10 -18.26
N ASP A 86 -23.87 -36.71 -18.89
CA ASP A 86 -23.90 -35.52 -19.76
C ASP A 86 -24.13 -34.22 -18.97
N GLU A 87 -24.97 -34.26 -17.93
CA GLU A 87 -25.33 -33.10 -17.10
C GLU A 87 -25.45 -33.49 -15.62
N PRO A 88 -24.32 -33.61 -14.90
CA PRO A 88 -24.35 -33.94 -13.49
C PRO A 88 -24.82 -32.75 -12.65
N VAL A 89 -25.89 -32.95 -11.86
CA VAL A 89 -26.46 -31.91 -11.00
C VAL A 89 -25.93 -32.08 -9.57
N TYR A 90 -25.37 -31.01 -9.00
CA TYR A 90 -24.82 -31.04 -7.63
C TYR A 90 -25.86 -31.50 -6.59
N LYS A 91 -27.08 -30.93 -6.64
CA LYS A 91 -28.23 -31.36 -5.81
C LYS A 91 -29.20 -32.21 -6.64
N ALA A 92 -28.82 -33.45 -6.94
CA ALA A 92 -29.67 -34.36 -7.69
C ALA A 92 -30.86 -34.86 -6.86
N ASN A 93 -31.98 -35.18 -7.51
CA ASN A 93 -33.23 -35.61 -6.84
C ASN A 93 -33.06 -36.93 -6.06
N TRP A 94 -32.22 -37.84 -6.55
CA TRP A 94 -31.88 -39.09 -5.87
C TRP A 94 -31.15 -38.84 -4.53
N LEU A 95 -30.48 -37.71 -4.39
CA LEU A 95 -29.80 -37.30 -3.16
C LEU A 95 -30.79 -36.74 -2.11
N VAL A 96 -31.89 -36.15 -2.53
CA VAL A 96 -32.86 -35.45 -1.66
C VAL A 96 -33.98 -36.39 -1.17
N ASN A 97 -34.41 -37.35 -2.00
CA ASN A 97 -35.50 -38.27 -1.67
C ASN A 97 -35.10 -39.39 -0.68
N GLN A 98 -33.81 -39.61 -0.43
CA GLN A 98 -33.31 -40.53 0.59
C GLN A 98 -32.75 -39.72 1.78
N SER A 99 -33.64 -39.28 2.67
CA SER A 99 -33.32 -38.46 3.85
C SER A 99 -32.24 -39.07 4.77
N ASP A 100 -32.16 -40.39 4.82
CA ASP A 100 -31.19 -41.13 5.63
C ASP A 100 -29.81 -41.21 4.95
N ALA A 101 -29.74 -41.18 3.61
CA ALA A 101 -28.48 -41.17 2.89
C ALA A 101 -27.85 -39.78 2.93
N LEU A 102 -28.62 -38.71 2.68
CA LEU A 102 -28.13 -37.32 2.78
C LEU A 102 -27.65 -36.98 4.19
N SER A 103 -28.36 -37.42 5.24
CA SER A 103 -27.95 -37.17 6.64
C SER A 103 -26.70 -37.95 7.04
N ASN A 104 -26.54 -39.21 6.61
CA ASN A 104 -25.33 -40.00 6.85
C ASN A 104 -24.13 -39.55 5.99
N LEU A 105 -24.36 -39.07 4.77
CA LEU A 105 -23.34 -38.49 3.88
C LEU A 105 -22.85 -37.11 4.37
N LEU A 106 -23.75 -36.32 4.95
CA LEU A 106 -23.42 -35.04 5.60
C LEU A 106 -22.73 -35.21 6.96
N MET A 107 -22.81 -36.38 7.61
CA MET A 107 -22.14 -36.66 8.88
C MET A 107 -20.61 -36.74 8.77
N THR A 108 -20.04 -37.03 7.58
CA THR A 108 -18.59 -36.99 7.33
C THR A 108 -18.25 -36.09 6.12
N PRO A 109 -18.40 -34.76 6.26
CA PRO A 109 -18.36 -33.82 5.14
C PRO A 109 -17.00 -33.76 4.39
N ARG A 110 -15.93 -34.35 4.94
CA ARG A 110 -14.62 -34.49 4.27
C ARG A 110 -14.47 -35.77 3.46
N ALA A 111 -15.04 -36.89 3.92
CA ALA A 111 -14.89 -38.17 3.24
C ALA A 111 -15.54 -38.09 1.85
N TRP A 112 -16.78 -37.62 1.78
CA TRP A 112 -17.55 -37.62 0.53
C TRP A 112 -17.10 -36.60 -0.54
N ARG A 113 -16.20 -35.67 -0.19
CA ARG A 113 -15.61 -34.71 -1.14
C ARG A 113 -14.43 -35.28 -1.91
N CYS A 114 -13.74 -36.27 -1.32
CA CYS A 114 -12.46 -36.79 -1.83
C CYS A 114 -12.44 -38.30 -2.01
N THR A 115 -13.37 -39.02 -1.38
CA THR A 115 -13.55 -40.46 -1.46
C THR A 115 -15.03 -40.73 -1.70
N TYR A 116 -15.37 -41.59 -2.66
CA TYR A 116 -16.75 -42.00 -2.90
C TYR A 116 -16.96 -43.42 -2.38
N GLN A 117 -18.23 -43.73 -2.09
CA GLN A 117 -18.63 -45.09 -1.73
C GLN A 117 -18.90 -45.86 -3.02
N ASP A 118 -18.29 -47.04 -3.16
CA ASP A 118 -18.47 -47.89 -4.33
C ASP A 118 -19.89 -48.49 -4.31
N PHE A 119 -20.59 -48.40 -5.44
CA PHE A 119 -21.91 -49.00 -5.62
C PHE A 119 -21.70 -50.32 -6.37
N GLU A 120 -21.89 -51.47 -5.69
CA GLU A 120 -21.88 -52.75 -6.39
C GLU A 120 -22.94 -52.73 -7.50
N LYS A 121 -22.49 -53.07 -8.73
CA LYS A 121 -23.27 -53.08 -9.98
C LYS A 121 -24.71 -53.56 -9.73
N ILE A 122 -25.67 -52.65 -9.90
CA ILE A 122 -27.10 -52.97 -9.84
C ILE A 122 -27.38 -54.02 -10.95
N PRO A 123 -27.75 -55.27 -10.62
CA PRO A 123 -28.14 -56.24 -11.62
C PRO A 123 -29.53 -55.85 -12.13
N ASN A 124 -29.64 -55.48 -13.40
CA ASN A 124 -30.88 -55.10 -14.10
C ASN A 124 -31.61 -53.87 -13.54
N ALA A 125 -31.08 -52.69 -13.86
CA ALA A 125 -31.81 -51.43 -13.76
C ALA A 125 -32.25 -50.96 -15.16
N SER A 126 -33.41 -51.39 -15.62
CA SER A 126 -34.15 -50.66 -16.68
C SER A 126 -34.70 -49.31 -16.18
N GLN A 127 -34.54 -49.03 -14.88
CA GLN A 127 -34.61 -47.70 -14.27
C GLN A 127 -33.51 -47.59 -13.19
N PRO A 128 -32.72 -46.50 -13.14
CA PRO A 128 -31.64 -46.34 -12.17
C PRO A 128 -32.23 -46.00 -10.81
N GLU A 129 -32.63 -47.01 -10.04
CA GLU A 129 -32.90 -46.85 -8.61
C GLU A 129 -31.59 -47.06 -7.86
N CYS A 130 -30.99 -45.97 -7.34
CA CYS A 130 -29.81 -46.02 -6.48
C CYS A 130 -30.17 -46.77 -5.17
N ALA A 131 -29.94 -48.08 -5.15
CA ALA A 131 -30.27 -48.95 -4.02
C ALA A 131 -29.10 -49.05 -3.02
N TYR A 132 -29.37 -48.70 -1.76
CA TYR A 132 -28.39 -48.37 -0.71
C TYR A 132 -27.85 -49.59 0.09
N SER A 133 -27.65 -50.77 -0.49
CA SER A 133 -27.32 -51.97 0.31
C SER A 133 -25.85 -52.41 0.24
N ASN A 134 -25.11 -52.08 1.31
CA ASN A 134 -23.72 -52.44 1.68
C ASN A 134 -22.57 -51.69 0.99
N TYR A 135 -22.11 -50.64 1.69
CA TYR A 135 -21.01 -49.78 1.26
C TYR A 135 -19.66 -50.20 1.83
N THR A 136 -18.62 -50.06 1.01
CA THR A 136 -17.24 -49.96 1.49
C THR A 136 -16.66 -48.60 1.10
N VAL A 137 -16.10 -47.89 2.08
CA VAL A 137 -15.52 -46.54 1.91
C VAL A 137 -14.04 -46.71 1.60
N ASN A 138 -13.66 -47.04 0.36
CA ASN A 138 -12.23 -47.19 0.04
C ASN A 138 -11.84 -46.75 -1.39
N ALA A 139 -12.73 -46.14 -2.17
CA ALA A 139 -12.41 -45.69 -3.53
C ALA A 139 -12.07 -44.18 -3.58
N THR A 140 -10.99 -43.85 -4.28
CA THR A 140 -10.55 -42.47 -4.54
C THR A 140 -11.39 -41.83 -5.64
N CYS A 141 -11.79 -40.58 -5.43
CA CYS A 141 -12.60 -39.82 -6.37
C CYS A 141 -11.79 -39.38 -7.59
N HIS A 142 -12.28 -39.66 -8.80
CA HIS A 142 -11.64 -39.26 -10.06
C HIS A 142 -12.38 -38.16 -10.82
N GLN A 143 -13.66 -37.95 -10.51
CA GLN A 143 -14.51 -36.93 -11.14
C GLN A 143 -15.34 -36.21 -10.07
N TRP A 144 -15.52 -34.90 -10.24
CA TRP A 144 -16.21 -34.05 -9.29
C TRP A 144 -17.37 -33.30 -9.93
N VAL A 145 -18.43 -33.14 -9.14
CA VAL A 145 -19.60 -32.33 -9.47
C VAL A 145 -19.59 -31.10 -8.56
N PHE A 146 -19.58 -29.91 -9.16
CA PHE A 146 -19.48 -28.64 -8.46
C PHE A 146 -20.83 -27.91 -8.40
N ASP A 147 -21.06 -27.18 -7.31
CA ASP A 147 -22.21 -26.28 -7.16
C ASP A 147 -22.00 -25.01 -7.99
N GLN A 148 -22.82 -24.84 -9.03
CA GLN A 148 -22.78 -23.69 -9.93
C GLN A 148 -23.72 -22.54 -9.50
N SER A 149 -24.33 -22.61 -8.32
CA SER A 149 -25.30 -21.59 -7.86
C SER A 149 -24.69 -20.21 -7.61
N VAL A 150 -23.41 -20.16 -7.21
CA VAL A 150 -22.67 -18.92 -6.91
C VAL A 150 -21.71 -18.56 -8.03
N PHE A 151 -20.91 -19.51 -8.51
CA PHE A 151 -19.93 -19.33 -9.57
C PHE A 151 -20.23 -20.26 -10.73
N THR A 152 -20.11 -19.78 -11.96
CA THR A 152 -20.31 -20.60 -13.16
C THR A 152 -19.07 -21.45 -13.44
N SER A 153 -17.89 -20.84 -13.30
CA SER A 153 -16.58 -21.50 -13.36
C SER A 153 -15.58 -20.75 -12.48
N THR A 154 -14.63 -21.49 -11.89
CA THR A 154 -13.47 -20.97 -11.17
C THR A 154 -12.22 -21.74 -11.58
N ILE A 155 -11.02 -21.28 -11.18
CA ILE A 155 -9.79 -22.06 -11.46
C ILE A 155 -9.82 -23.43 -10.77
N VAL A 156 -10.60 -23.56 -9.70
CA VAL A 156 -10.77 -24.80 -8.95
C VAL A 156 -11.60 -25.79 -9.76
N THR A 157 -12.64 -25.32 -10.47
CA THR A 157 -13.46 -26.18 -11.33
C THR A 157 -12.71 -26.58 -12.59
N ASP A 158 -11.97 -25.65 -13.20
CA ASP A 158 -11.33 -25.87 -14.49
C ASP A 158 -10.08 -26.74 -14.39
N TYR A 159 -9.26 -26.56 -13.35
CA TYR A 159 -8.06 -27.37 -13.12
C TYR A 159 -8.25 -28.47 -12.07
N LEU A 160 -9.49 -28.69 -11.60
CA LEU A 160 -9.84 -29.72 -10.59
C LEU A 160 -8.97 -29.66 -9.31
N LEU A 161 -8.80 -28.47 -8.74
CA LEU A 161 -7.89 -28.20 -7.60
C LEU A 161 -8.52 -28.56 -6.24
N VAL A 162 -9.04 -29.77 -6.10
CA VAL A 162 -9.70 -30.25 -4.87
C VAL A 162 -8.87 -31.36 -4.22
N CYS A 163 -9.17 -31.66 -2.95
CA CYS A 163 -8.57 -32.79 -2.23
C CYS A 163 -7.04 -32.72 -2.14
N GLU A 164 -6.32 -33.68 -2.74
CA GLU A 164 -4.85 -33.72 -2.73
C GLU A 164 -4.23 -32.47 -3.35
N ASP A 165 -4.91 -31.84 -4.31
CA ASP A 165 -4.44 -30.65 -5.02
C ASP A 165 -4.93 -29.33 -4.41
N SER A 166 -5.67 -29.36 -3.30
CA SER A 166 -6.21 -28.15 -2.65
C SER A 166 -5.15 -27.15 -2.19
N TRP A 167 -3.92 -27.61 -1.91
CA TRP A 167 -2.80 -26.74 -1.53
C TRP A 167 -2.37 -25.81 -2.66
N LYS A 168 -2.58 -26.20 -3.93
CA LYS A 168 -2.24 -25.39 -5.11
C LYS A 168 -2.99 -24.06 -5.11
N ILE A 169 -4.21 -24.02 -4.56
CA ILE A 169 -4.98 -22.78 -4.43
C ILE A 169 -4.24 -21.78 -3.54
N THR A 170 -3.77 -22.18 -2.35
CA THR A 170 -3.01 -21.28 -1.47
C THR A 170 -1.66 -20.91 -2.09
N PHE A 171 -1.02 -21.85 -2.79
CA PHE A 171 0.21 -21.63 -3.52
C PHE A 171 0.08 -20.55 -4.62
N GLY A 172 -1.06 -20.48 -5.32
CA GLY A 172 -1.31 -19.44 -6.33
C GLY A 172 -1.31 -18.02 -5.76
N SER A 173 -1.88 -17.81 -4.56
CA SER A 173 -1.75 -16.52 -3.85
C SER A 173 -0.32 -16.25 -3.40
N PHE A 174 0.35 -17.27 -2.85
CA PHE A 174 1.73 -17.17 -2.39
C PHE A 174 2.68 -16.77 -3.52
N ILE A 175 2.60 -17.42 -4.68
CA ILE A 175 3.48 -17.14 -5.81
C ILE A 175 3.23 -15.73 -6.37
N THR A 176 1.98 -15.27 -6.37
CA THR A 176 1.65 -13.88 -6.74
C THR A 176 2.31 -12.88 -5.78
N MET A 177 2.28 -13.14 -4.47
CA MET A 177 2.91 -12.29 -3.45
C MET A 177 4.45 -12.36 -3.48
N LEU A 178 5.00 -13.53 -3.82
CA LEU A 178 6.44 -13.68 -4.06
C LEU A 178 6.86 -12.85 -5.29
N GLY A 179 6.04 -12.87 -6.34
CA GLY A 179 6.18 -11.99 -7.50
C GLY A 179 6.18 -10.51 -7.08
N VAL A 180 5.26 -10.09 -6.21
CA VAL A 180 5.24 -8.73 -5.65
C VAL A 180 6.54 -8.37 -4.92
N LEU A 181 7.11 -9.28 -4.13
CA LEU A 181 8.40 -9.05 -3.45
C LEU A 181 9.54 -8.84 -4.46
N LEU A 182 9.71 -9.76 -5.39
CA LEU A 182 10.80 -9.72 -6.37
C LEU A 182 10.60 -8.59 -7.38
N GLY A 183 9.36 -8.29 -7.75
CA GLY A 183 8.98 -7.15 -8.58
C GLY A 183 9.45 -5.82 -8.02
N ALA A 184 9.26 -5.58 -6.72
CA ALA A 184 9.75 -4.36 -6.11
C ALA A 184 11.28 -4.26 -6.10
N PHE A 185 12.00 -5.37 -6.09
CA PHE A 185 13.47 -5.37 -6.14
C PHE A 185 14.01 -5.15 -7.56
N PHE A 186 13.45 -5.85 -8.55
CA PHE A 186 13.95 -5.82 -9.92
C PHE A 186 13.29 -4.75 -10.80
N LEU A 187 11.97 -4.61 -10.72
CA LEU A 187 11.18 -3.66 -11.52
C LEU A 187 10.92 -2.34 -10.77
N GLY A 188 11.07 -2.31 -9.45
CA GLY A 188 10.89 -1.11 -8.64
C GLY A 188 11.85 0.04 -8.97
N PRO A 189 13.14 -0.20 -9.27
CA PRO A 189 14.08 0.85 -9.70
C PRO A 189 13.88 1.34 -11.14
N LEU A 190 13.07 0.66 -11.95
CA LEU A 190 12.87 0.98 -13.36
C LEU A 190 12.43 2.45 -13.60
N PRO A 191 11.51 3.04 -12.80
CA PRO A 191 11.11 4.44 -12.92
C PRO A 191 12.23 5.46 -12.72
N ASP A 192 13.31 5.11 -12.01
CA ASP A 192 14.47 6.01 -11.84
C ASP A 192 15.41 5.93 -13.07
N LEU A 193 15.45 4.79 -13.74
CA LEU A 193 16.31 4.53 -14.89
C LEU A 193 15.76 5.16 -16.18
N ILE A 194 14.52 4.80 -16.56
CA ILE A 194 13.93 5.16 -17.86
C ILE A 194 12.91 6.32 -17.79
N GLY A 195 12.69 6.87 -16.59
CA GLY A 195 11.71 7.93 -16.33
C GLY A 195 10.37 7.41 -15.82
N ARG A 196 9.60 8.28 -15.13
CA ARG A 196 8.32 7.90 -14.50
C ARG A 196 7.26 7.59 -15.55
N ARG A 197 7.12 8.48 -16.53
CA ARG A 197 6.10 8.39 -17.58
C ARG A 197 6.23 7.12 -18.40
N THR A 198 7.43 6.81 -18.89
CA THR A 198 7.70 5.60 -19.68
C THR A 198 7.52 4.34 -18.83
N SER A 199 7.98 4.36 -17.58
CA SER A 199 7.90 3.17 -16.71
C SER A 199 6.48 2.78 -16.37
N VAL A 200 5.58 3.73 -16.11
CA VAL A 200 4.17 3.42 -15.83
C VAL A 200 3.52 2.71 -17.02
N VAL A 201 3.84 3.11 -18.25
CA VAL A 201 3.33 2.47 -19.47
C VAL A 201 3.89 1.06 -19.63
N VAL A 202 5.21 0.89 -19.47
CA VAL A 202 5.87 -0.42 -19.57
C VAL A 202 5.35 -1.38 -18.51
N LEU A 203 5.25 -0.94 -17.26
CA LEU A 203 4.76 -1.77 -16.15
C LEU A 203 3.25 -2.02 -16.24
N GLY A 204 2.46 -1.04 -16.70
CA GLY A 204 1.03 -1.22 -16.94
C GLY A 204 0.73 -2.23 -18.05
N THR A 205 1.44 -2.11 -19.17
CA THR A 205 1.34 -3.08 -20.28
C THR A 205 1.87 -4.46 -19.89
N TRP A 206 2.92 -4.54 -19.06
CA TRP A 206 3.41 -5.79 -18.47
C TRP A 206 2.30 -6.52 -17.70
N ILE A 207 1.66 -5.83 -16.74
CA ILE A 207 0.57 -6.41 -15.93
C ILE A 207 -0.60 -6.84 -16.82
N ALA A 208 -1.01 -5.98 -17.77
CA ALA A 208 -2.12 -6.29 -18.67
C ALA A 208 -1.82 -7.54 -19.51
N SER A 209 -0.61 -7.64 -20.07
CA SER A 209 -0.23 -8.74 -20.95
C SER A 209 -0.19 -10.08 -20.20
N PHE A 210 0.49 -10.14 -19.04
CA PHE A 210 0.58 -11.38 -18.27
C PHE A 210 -0.72 -11.74 -17.56
N GLY A 211 -1.51 -10.73 -17.14
CA GLY A 211 -2.83 -10.95 -16.54
C GLY A 211 -3.83 -11.53 -17.54
N ILE A 212 -3.92 -10.94 -18.75
CA ILE A 212 -4.74 -11.48 -19.84
C ILE A 212 -4.23 -12.86 -20.26
N GLY A 213 -2.91 -13.03 -20.36
CA GLY A 213 -2.31 -14.35 -20.64
C GLY A 213 -2.71 -15.41 -19.64
N SER A 214 -2.82 -15.05 -18.34
CA SER A 214 -3.23 -15.99 -17.30
C SER A 214 -4.67 -16.50 -17.46
N CYS A 215 -5.53 -15.75 -18.16
CA CYS A 215 -6.90 -16.18 -18.46
C CYS A 215 -6.96 -17.36 -19.44
N PHE A 216 -5.92 -17.53 -20.28
CA PHE A 216 -5.86 -18.55 -21.32
C PHE A 216 -4.84 -19.66 -21.01
N ALA A 217 -4.43 -19.78 -19.74
CA ALA A 217 -3.45 -20.77 -19.33
C ALA A 217 -4.03 -22.20 -19.47
N PRO A 218 -3.30 -23.15 -20.09
CA PRO A 218 -3.80 -24.51 -20.31
C PRO A 218 -3.76 -25.39 -19.06
N ASN A 219 -2.91 -25.06 -18.08
CA ASN A 219 -2.74 -25.80 -16.84
C ASN A 219 -2.42 -24.86 -15.68
N PHE A 220 -2.51 -25.39 -14.45
CA PHE A 220 -2.25 -24.61 -13.24
C PHE A 220 -0.82 -24.06 -13.16
N ASP A 221 0.18 -24.80 -13.63
CA ASP A 221 1.59 -24.37 -13.53
C ASP A 221 1.86 -23.15 -14.42
N ALA A 222 1.35 -23.15 -15.66
CA ALA A 222 1.40 -22.00 -16.56
C ALA A 222 0.62 -20.82 -15.97
N PHE A 223 -0.56 -21.07 -15.39
CA PHE A 223 -1.35 -20.05 -14.70
C PHE A 223 -0.55 -19.42 -13.54
N ALA A 224 0.06 -20.24 -12.70
CA ALA A 224 0.86 -19.80 -11.56
C ALA A 224 2.09 -18.98 -11.99
N ALA A 225 2.78 -19.40 -13.06
CA ALA A 225 3.91 -18.66 -13.62
C ALA A 225 3.50 -17.28 -14.17
N LEU A 226 2.37 -17.21 -14.89
CA LEU A 226 1.85 -15.94 -15.41
C LEU A 226 1.36 -15.02 -14.28
N ARG A 227 0.78 -15.58 -13.22
CA ARG A 227 0.41 -14.84 -12.01
C ARG A 227 1.61 -14.31 -11.25
N PHE A 228 2.70 -15.07 -11.17
CA PHE A 228 3.97 -14.60 -10.61
C PHE A 228 4.47 -13.35 -11.36
N LEU A 229 4.52 -13.40 -12.69
CA LEU A 229 4.93 -12.27 -13.54
C LEU A 229 3.99 -11.08 -13.41
N THR A 230 2.69 -11.32 -13.28
CA THR A 230 1.68 -10.28 -13.02
C THR A 230 1.93 -9.60 -11.66
N GLY A 231 2.21 -10.38 -10.61
CA GLY A 231 2.57 -9.88 -9.28
C GLY A 231 3.83 -9.01 -9.31
N MET A 232 4.85 -9.38 -10.12
CA MET A 232 6.06 -8.59 -10.28
C MET A 232 5.79 -7.17 -10.81
N GLY A 233 4.90 -7.03 -11.79
CA GLY A 233 4.52 -5.73 -12.33
C GLY A 233 3.65 -4.93 -11.36
N GLY A 234 2.73 -5.61 -10.65
CA GLY A 234 1.66 -4.99 -9.85
C GLY A 234 2.14 -3.97 -8.83
N VAL A 235 3.13 -4.31 -8.00
CA VAL A 235 3.63 -3.36 -6.99
C VAL A 235 4.49 -2.26 -7.59
N SER A 236 5.24 -2.58 -8.64
CA SER A 236 6.16 -1.64 -9.27
C SER A 236 5.39 -0.54 -9.99
N VAL A 237 4.28 -0.86 -10.66
CA VAL A 237 3.40 0.17 -11.24
C VAL A 237 2.77 1.04 -10.15
N MET A 238 2.33 0.45 -9.04
CA MET A 238 1.73 1.20 -7.94
C MET A 238 2.73 2.20 -7.34
N GLN A 239 3.95 1.75 -7.06
CA GLN A 239 4.99 2.62 -6.52
C GLN A 239 5.40 3.71 -7.51
N ALA A 240 5.55 3.37 -8.80
CA ALA A 240 5.85 4.35 -9.85
C ALA A 240 4.79 5.45 -9.93
N LEU A 241 3.51 5.08 -9.91
CA LEU A 241 2.36 5.99 -9.95
C LEU A 241 2.32 6.92 -8.73
N ILE A 242 2.49 6.36 -7.52
CA ILE A 242 2.50 7.14 -6.28
C ILE A 242 3.65 8.15 -6.28
N ILE A 243 4.87 7.72 -6.62
CA ILE A 243 6.06 8.59 -6.65
C ILE A 243 5.88 9.70 -7.70
N TRP A 244 5.44 9.35 -8.91
CA TRP A 244 5.22 10.32 -9.98
C TRP A 244 4.22 11.41 -9.56
N GLY A 245 3.15 11.02 -8.88
CA GLY A 245 2.18 11.96 -8.37
C GLY A 245 2.73 12.84 -7.27
N LEU A 246 3.48 12.28 -6.32
CA LEU A 246 4.11 13.02 -5.23
C LEU A 246 5.16 14.02 -5.70
N GLU A 247 5.87 13.71 -6.79
CA GLU A 247 6.85 14.61 -7.41
C GLU A 247 6.19 15.85 -8.04
N ALA A 248 4.92 15.75 -8.45
CA ALA A 248 4.12 16.87 -8.93
C ALA A 248 3.44 17.69 -7.82
N GLN A 249 3.48 17.23 -6.56
CA GLN A 249 2.86 17.90 -5.42
C GLN A 249 3.85 18.63 -4.52
N ARG A 250 3.34 19.71 -3.90
CA ARG A 250 4.03 20.44 -2.83
C ARG A 250 4.20 19.58 -1.59
N PRO A 251 5.28 19.76 -0.81
CA PRO A 251 5.53 19.04 0.44
C PRO A 251 4.32 18.93 1.37
N GLU A 252 3.63 20.05 1.64
CA GLU A 252 2.47 20.12 2.56
C GLU A 252 1.24 19.31 2.09
N MET A 253 1.09 19.15 0.78
CA MET A 253 -0.07 18.46 0.18
C MET A 253 0.21 16.98 -0.09
N ARG A 254 1.46 16.51 0.04
CA ARG A 254 1.85 15.13 -0.28
C ARG A 254 1.04 14.10 0.52
N ILE A 255 0.87 14.30 1.84
CA ILE A 255 0.12 13.36 2.69
C ILE A 255 -1.36 13.30 2.28
N LYS A 256 -1.98 14.46 2.02
CA LYS A 256 -3.38 14.54 1.54
C LYS A 256 -3.54 13.84 0.18
N PHE A 257 -2.59 14.04 -0.71
CA PHE A 257 -2.56 13.41 -2.03
C PHE A 257 -2.41 11.89 -1.93
N ILE A 258 -1.52 11.39 -1.07
CA ILE A 258 -1.38 9.95 -0.78
C ILE A 258 -2.71 9.37 -0.28
N CYS A 259 -3.38 10.05 0.65
CA CYS A 259 -4.67 9.61 1.19
C CYS A 259 -5.73 9.50 0.07
N LEU A 260 -5.86 10.54 -0.76
CA LEU A 260 -6.81 10.53 -1.88
C LEU A 260 -6.53 9.41 -2.88
N ILE A 261 -5.25 9.15 -3.17
CA ILE A 261 -4.84 8.05 -4.04
C ILE A 261 -5.21 6.69 -3.45
N TYR A 262 -5.00 6.46 -2.16
CA TYR A 262 -5.42 5.20 -1.52
C TYR A 262 -6.95 5.03 -1.56
N CYS A 263 -7.72 6.11 -1.52
CA CYS A 263 -9.17 6.03 -1.76
C CYS A 263 -9.49 5.57 -3.19
N PHE A 264 -8.77 6.03 -4.22
CA PHE A 264 -8.92 5.50 -5.58
C PHE A 264 -8.63 3.99 -5.63
N GLN A 265 -7.56 3.54 -4.97
CA GLN A 265 -7.25 2.11 -4.87
C GLN A 265 -8.40 1.30 -4.26
N SER A 266 -9.00 1.77 -3.15
CA SER A 266 -10.16 1.10 -2.55
C SER A 266 -11.41 1.17 -3.43
N ILE A 267 -11.62 2.26 -4.18
CA ILE A 267 -12.71 2.35 -5.17
C ILE A 267 -12.53 1.28 -6.26
N GLY A 268 -11.32 1.07 -6.77
CA GLY A 268 -11.07 0.03 -7.76
C GLY A 268 -11.29 -1.38 -7.20
N ASN A 269 -10.89 -1.64 -5.96
CA ASN A 269 -11.23 -2.89 -5.27
C ASN A 269 -12.75 -3.07 -5.10
N LEU A 270 -13.49 -2.00 -4.77
CA LEU A 270 -14.95 -2.04 -4.66
C LEU A 270 -15.61 -2.37 -6.01
N ILE A 271 -15.12 -1.75 -7.09
CA ILE A 271 -15.53 -2.06 -8.47
C ILE A 271 -15.26 -3.55 -8.75
N SER A 272 -14.08 -4.08 -8.39
CA SER A 272 -13.76 -5.48 -8.62
C SER A 272 -14.69 -6.45 -7.85
N GLY A 273 -15.07 -6.12 -6.61
CA GLY A 273 -16.04 -6.90 -5.85
C GLY A 273 -17.45 -6.84 -6.45
N GLY A 274 -17.87 -5.67 -6.95
CA GLY A 274 -19.13 -5.52 -7.68
C GLY A 274 -19.14 -6.27 -9.01
N LEU A 275 -18.03 -6.24 -9.77
CA LEU A 275 -17.87 -7.02 -10.98
C LEU A 275 -17.91 -8.52 -10.69
N ALA A 276 -17.29 -8.98 -9.61
CA ALA A 276 -17.35 -10.40 -9.20
C ALA A 276 -18.78 -10.85 -8.87
N TYR A 277 -19.62 -9.97 -8.32
CA TYR A 277 -21.03 -10.27 -8.08
C TYR A 277 -21.85 -10.42 -9.38
N LEU A 278 -21.55 -9.57 -10.38
CA LEU A 278 -22.25 -9.57 -11.67
C LEU A 278 -21.73 -10.66 -12.62
N ILE A 279 -20.43 -10.93 -12.59
CA ILE A 279 -19.71 -11.81 -13.50
C ILE A 279 -19.19 -13.00 -12.69
N ARG A 280 -19.84 -14.14 -12.89
CA ARG A 280 -19.58 -15.39 -12.15
C ARG A 280 -18.61 -16.34 -12.87
N ASP A 281 -18.12 -15.92 -14.03
CA ASP A 281 -17.08 -16.58 -14.81
C ASP A 281 -15.72 -15.94 -14.53
N TRP A 282 -14.73 -16.74 -14.11
CA TRP A 282 -13.45 -16.22 -13.66
C TRP A 282 -12.59 -15.63 -14.79
N VAL A 283 -12.71 -16.15 -16.02
CA VAL A 283 -11.97 -15.67 -17.20
C VAL A 283 -12.46 -14.27 -17.56
N THR A 284 -13.76 -14.10 -17.73
CA THR A 284 -14.39 -12.81 -18.05
C THR A 284 -14.13 -11.79 -16.94
N LEU A 285 -14.23 -12.20 -15.67
CA LEU A 285 -13.95 -11.35 -14.53
C LEU A 285 -12.49 -10.83 -14.53
N GLN A 286 -11.52 -11.69 -14.83
CA GLN A 286 -10.12 -11.27 -14.95
C GLN A 286 -9.90 -10.33 -16.13
N LEU A 287 -10.48 -10.62 -17.30
CA LEU A 287 -10.38 -9.75 -18.47
C LEU A 287 -10.93 -8.34 -18.17
N CYS A 288 -12.06 -8.24 -17.48
CA CYS A 288 -12.64 -6.95 -17.08
C CYS A 288 -11.72 -6.12 -16.16
N ILE A 289 -10.77 -6.73 -15.46
CA ILE A 289 -9.83 -6.05 -14.55
C ILE A 289 -8.49 -5.76 -15.24
N PHE A 290 -7.97 -6.70 -16.03
CA PHE A 290 -6.66 -6.55 -16.69
C PHE A 290 -6.73 -5.71 -17.97
N VAL A 291 -7.83 -5.75 -18.73
CA VAL A 291 -7.97 -4.94 -19.96
C VAL A 291 -7.92 -3.44 -19.66
N PRO A 292 -8.62 -2.90 -18.64
CA PRO A 292 -8.46 -1.50 -18.25
C PRO A 292 -7.01 -1.12 -17.89
N MET A 293 -6.20 -2.04 -17.37
CA MET A 293 -4.78 -1.75 -17.11
C MET A 293 -3.97 -1.52 -18.39
N GLY A 294 -4.37 -2.13 -19.52
CA GLY A 294 -3.76 -1.85 -20.82
C GLY A 294 -3.96 -0.40 -21.29
N THR A 295 -5.04 0.25 -20.85
CA THR A 295 -5.32 1.66 -21.18
C THR A 295 -4.36 2.64 -20.50
N MET A 296 -3.46 2.17 -19.62
CA MET A 296 -2.38 2.99 -19.05
C MET A 296 -1.50 3.65 -20.11
N ILE A 297 -1.45 3.11 -21.33
CA ILE A 297 -0.80 3.76 -22.48
C ILE A 297 -1.34 5.19 -22.68
N VAL A 298 -2.62 5.44 -22.41
CA VAL A 298 -3.24 6.77 -22.54
C VAL A 298 -2.60 7.78 -21.59
N THR A 299 -2.14 7.35 -20.39
CA THR A 299 -1.46 8.24 -19.44
C THR A 299 -0.17 8.81 -20.01
N TYR A 300 0.48 8.10 -20.94
CA TYR A 300 1.63 8.61 -21.69
C TYR A 300 1.28 9.89 -22.42
N PHE A 301 0.15 9.96 -23.12
CA PHE A 301 -0.19 11.14 -23.92
C PHE A 301 -0.71 12.32 -23.07
N ILE A 302 -1.25 12.03 -21.89
CA ILE A 302 -1.92 13.04 -21.06
C ILE A 302 -0.95 13.75 -20.10
N LEU A 303 -0.06 13.01 -19.44
CA LEU A 303 0.81 13.54 -18.40
C LEU A 303 2.26 13.72 -18.89
N PRO A 304 2.90 14.86 -18.57
CA PRO A 304 4.31 15.06 -18.86
C PRO A 304 5.19 14.29 -17.86
N GLU A 305 6.46 14.12 -18.23
CA GLU A 305 7.46 13.47 -17.38
C GLU A 305 7.67 14.23 -16.06
N SER A 306 8.17 13.54 -15.04
CA SER A 306 8.48 14.15 -13.75
C SER A 306 9.53 15.24 -13.88
N THR A 307 9.19 16.45 -13.43
CA THR A 307 10.12 17.58 -13.42
C THR A 307 11.31 17.32 -12.49
N ARG A 308 11.11 16.61 -11.37
CA ARG A 308 12.22 16.22 -10.48
C ARG A 308 13.19 15.27 -11.16
N TRP A 309 12.68 14.25 -11.85
CA TRP A 309 13.51 13.30 -12.58
C TRP A 309 14.29 14.01 -13.71
N LEU A 310 13.65 14.92 -14.44
CA LEU A 310 14.29 15.72 -15.48
C LEU A 310 15.42 16.60 -14.93
N THR A 311 15.20 17.27 -13.80
CA THR A 311 16.23 18.07 -13.10
C THR A 311 17.42 17.20 -12.69
N VAL A 312 17.18 16.02 -12.11
CA VAL A 312 18.25 15.08 -11.72
C VAL A 312 19.04 14.57 -12.94
N LYS A 313 18.36 14.36 -14.08
CA LYS A 313 18.99 13.98 -15.35
C LYS A 313 19.60 15.16 -16.13
N LYS A 314 19.64 16.36 -15.54
CA LYS A 314 20.13 17.61 -16.16
C LYS A 314 19.39 18.02 -17.44
N ARG A 315 18.16 17.55 -17.63
CA ARG A 315 17.28 17.90 -18.77
C ARG A 315 16.46 19.16 -18.44
N TYR A 316 17.16 20.22 -18.07
CA TYR A 316 16.56 21.49 -17.60
C TYR A 316 15.60 22.16 -18.62
N PRO A 317 15.86 22.17 -19.94
CA PRO A 317 14.95 22.79 -20.91
C PRO A 317 13.55 22.18 -20.91
N GLU A 318 13.47 20.84 -20.82
CA GLU A 318 12.19 20.13 -20.77
C GLU A 318 11.46 20.37 -19.46
N ALA A 319 12.19 20.37 -18.34
CA ALA A 319 11.62 20.68 -17.02
C ALA A 319 11.05 22.11 -16.99
N LYS A 320 11.75 23.08 -17.59
CA LYS A 320 11.28 24.47 -17.71
C LYS A 320 9.97 24.56 -18.49
N GLU A 321 9.87 23.89 -19.63
CA GLU A 321 8.65 23.89 -20.44
C GLU A 321 7.44 23.36 -19.65
N ILE A 322 7.64 22.31 -18.84
CA ILE A 322 6.58 21.75 -17.99
C ILE A 322 6.17 22.73 -16.90
N TYR A 323 7.14 23.38 -16.23
CA TYR A 323 6.84 24.38 -15.20
C TYR A 323 6.10 25.59 -15.78
N GLU A 324 6.48 26.08 -16.95
CA GLU A 324 5.78 27.18 -17.62
C GLU A 324 4.35 26.79 -18.03
N LYS A 325 4.14 25.56 -18.54
CA LYS A 325 2.79 25.04 -18.81
C LYS A 325 1.96 24.92 -17.53
N ALA A 326 2.56 24.46 -16.44
CA ALA A 326 1.89 24.36 -15.14
C ALA A 326 1.51 25.75 -14.59
N ALA A 327 2.39 26.74 -14.73
CA ALA A 327 2.16 28.13 -14.35
C ALA A 327 0.98 28.74 -15.11
N LYS A 328 0.95 28.55 -16.43
CA LYS A 328 -0.18 28.98 -17.29
C LYS A 328 -1.50 28.32 -16.90
N LEU A 329 -1.51 27.00 -16.66
CA LEU A 329 -2.71 26.26 -16.26
C LEU A 329 -3.26 26.69 -14.89
N ASN A 330 -2.37 26.99 -13.95
CA ASN A 330 -2.76 27.42 -12.62
C ASN A 330 -2.97 28.94 -12.50
N LYS A 331 -2.78 29.71 -13.59
CA LYS A 331 -2.84 31.18 -13.61
C LYS A 331 -1.93 31.80 -12.55
N LYS A 332 -0.69 31.31 -12.46
CA LYS A 332 0.35 31.78 -11.53
C LYS A 332 1.63 32.08 -12.29
N GLU A 333 2.44 32.96 -11.75
CA GLU A 333 3.75 33.30 -12.29
C GLU A 333 4.85 32.68 -11.43
N ILE A 334 5.89 32.17 -12.08
CA ILE A 334 7.09 31.65 -11.43
C ILE A 334 8.17 32.70 -11.59
N PRO A 335 8.86 33.12 -10.52
CA PRO A 335 9.97 34.05 -10.61
C PRO A 335 11.04 33.57 -11.62
N PRO A 336 11.51 34.43 -12.54
CA PRO A 336 12.44 34.04 -13.60
C PRO A 336 13.75 33.44 -13.09
N HIS A 337 14.24 33.90 -11.95
CA HIS A 337 15.49 33.43 -11.33
C HIS A 337 15.44 31.94 -10.95
N LEU A 338 14.25 31.39 -10.63
CA LEU A 338 14.09 29.97 -10.30
C LEU A 338 14.17 29.04 -11.51
N LEU A 339 13.99 29.58 -12.72
CA LEU A 339 14.03 28.86 -14.00
C LEU A 339 15.31 29.14 -14.79
N VAL A 340 16.31 29.75 -14.15
CA VAL A 340 17.66 29.93 -14.73
C VAL A 340 18.33 28.56 -14.78
N ILE A 341 18.74 28.15 -15.97
CA ILE A 341 19.45 26.88 -16.17
C ILE A 341 20.85 27.07 -15.58
N PRO A 342 21.28 26.26 -14.59
CA PRO A 342 22.64 26.32 -14.09
C PRO A 342 23.61 26.11 -15.25
N ALA A 343 24.51 27.05 -15.48
CA ALA A 343 25.58 26.85 -16.48
C ALA A 343 26.39 25.63 -16.05
N ASP A 344 26.65 24.71 -16.98
CA ASP A 344 27.45 23.51 -16.73
C ASP A 344 28.71 23.88 -15.97
N THR A 345 28.83 23.48 -14.70
CA THR A 345 30.13 23.46 -14.02
C THR A 345 30.90 22.31 -14.67
N PRO A 346 31.96 22.58 -15.45
CA PRO A 346 32.78 21.50 -15.96
C PRO A 346 33.46 20.82 -14.78
N THR A 347 33.55 19.50 -14.88
CA THR A 347 34.26 18.61 -13.97
C THR A 347 35.70 19.08 -13.86
N LYS A 348 36.01 19.94 -12.88
CA LYS A 348 37.39 20.15 -12.43
C LYS A 348 37.58 19.28 -11.19
N ALA A 349 38.23 18.14 -11.41
CA ALA A 349 39.10 17.58 -10.39
C ALA A 349 40.09 18.69 -10.01
N VAL A 350 39.87 19.31 -8.86
CA VAL A 350 40.86 20.18 -8.25
C VAL A 350 41.78 19.25 -7.48
N GLU A 351 42.95 19.03 -8.05
CA GLU A 351 44.10 18.46 -7.37
C GLU A 351 44.40 19.26 -6.10
N ALA A 352 44.91 18.54 -5.10
CA ALA A 352 45.29 19.03 -3.79
C ALA A 352 46.12 20.32 -3.84
N GLY A 353 45.74 21.28 -3.01
CA GLY A 353 46.54 22.44 -2.65
C GLY A 353 46.08 22.95 -1.30
N GLU A 354 46.89 22.74 -0.27
CA GLU A 354 46.75 23.33 1.07
C GLU A 354 46.63 24.85 0.98
N ALA A 355 45.61 25.41 1.63
CA ALA A 355 45.61 26.77 2.13
C ALA A 355 44.65 26.88 3.32
N ASP A 356 45.19 27.38 4.42
CA ASP A 356 44.63 27.46 5.76
C ASP A 356 43.36 28.30 5.91
N GLY A 357 42.46 27.81 6.78
CA GLY A 357 41.85 28.60 7.85
C GLY A 357 40.74 29.62 7.51
N VAL A 358 39.52 29.15 7.17
CA VAL A 358 38.23 29.79 7.54
C VAL A 358 37.13 28.71 7.57
N PRO A 359 36.26 28.60 8.60
CA PRO A 359 35.26 27.53 8.68
C PRO A 359 34.03 27.82 7.78
N PRO A 360 33.67 26.96 6.80
CA PRO A 360 32.45 27.13 6.03
C PRO A 360 31.27 26.42 6.70
N ALA A 361 30.19 27.17 6.86
CA ALA A 361 28.89 26.68 7.29
C ALA A 361 28.27 25.72 6.26
N VAL A 362 27.82 24.56 6.77
CA VAL A 362 26.68 23.74 6.29
C VAL A 362 26.60 23.49 4.77
N ALA A 363 27.52 22.69 4.22
CA ALA A 363 27.28 21.88 3.02
C ALA A 363 28.37 20.81 2.82
N SER A 364 28.55 19.89 3.78
CA SER A 364 29.34 18.66 3.53
C SER A 364 28.43 17.56 3.00
N HIS A 365 28.13 17.61 1.69
CA HIS A 365 27.39 16.56 0.99
C HIS A 365 28.34 15.45 0.52
N ASP A 366 29.04 14.81 1.46
CA ASP A 366 29.79 13.57 1.24
C ASP A 366 29.33 12.51 2.24
N SER A 367 28.52 11.54 1.79
CA SER A 367 28.63 10.18 2.28
C SER A 367 27.87 9.21 1.37
N ASN A 368 28.57 8.19 0.88
CA ASN A 368 28.01 7.04 0.21
C ASN A 368 26.69 6.59 0.91
N PRO A 369 25.55 6.47 0.20
CA PRO A 369 24.28 6.09 0.79
C PRO A 369 24.37 4.73 1.50
N ILE A 370 25.21 3.83 0.97
CA ILE A 370 25.53 2.54 1.60
C ILE A 370 26.29 2.74 2.92
N GLY A 371 27.26 3.65 2.97
CA GLY A 371 28.00 3.97 4.20
C GLY A 371 27.11 4.61 5.28
N SER A 372 26.16 5.46 4.88
CA SER A 372 25.19 6.08 5.79
C SER A 372 24.15 5.07 6.29
N ALA A 373 23.69 4.15 5.44
CA ALA A 373 22.85 3.02 5.86
C ALA A 373 23.59 2.08 6.83
N LEU A 374 24.88 1.81 6.59
CA LEU A 374 25.70 1.04 7.52
C LEU A 374 25.83 1.72 8.89
N LYS A 375 25.91 3.06 8.90
CA LYS A 375 25.87 3.84 10.16
C LYS A 375 24.53 3.66 10.89
N VAL A 376 23.40 3.69 10.18
CA VAL A 376 22.07 3.41 10.77
C VAL A 376 22.02 2.01 11.40
N LEU A 377 22.54 1.00 10.72
CA LEU A 377 22.57 -0.38 11.23
C LEU A 377 23.53 -0.55 12.42
N LYS A 378 24.61 0.22 12.49
CA LYS A 378 25.56 0.22 13.62
C LYS A 378 25.03 0.98 14.84
N THR A 379 24.23 2.02 14.65
CA THR A 379 23.66 2.80 15.75
C THR A 379 22.49 2.06 16.39
N ARG A 380 22.69 1.55 17.62
CA ARG A 380 21.69 0.75 18.36
C ARG A 380 20.29 1.38 18.42
N CYS A 381 20.20 2.69 18.66
CA CYS A 381 18.91 3.40 18.69
C CYS A 381 18.16 3.30 17.35
N LEU A 382 18.85 3.63 16.24
CA LEU A 382 18.24 3.64 14.92
C LEU A 382 17.92 2.23 14.42
N LEU A 383 18.75 1.24 14.79
CA LEU A 383 18.48 -0.17 14.53
C LEU A 383 17.22 -0.64 15.25
N VAL A 384 17.03 -0.31 16.53
CA VAL A 384 15.81 -0.66 17.27
C VAL A 384 14.57 -0.02 16.61
N ARG A 385 14.66 1.26 16.22
CA ARG A 385 13.55 1.93 15.49
C ARG A 385 13.24 1.25 14.16
N LEU A 386 14.29 0.91 13.39
CA LEU A 386 14.16 0.18 12.13
C LEU A 386 13.47 -1.16 12.34
N LEU A 387 13.89 -1.96 13.31
CA LEU A 387 13.29 -3.26 13.60
C LEU A 387 11.83 -3.15 14.00
N ILE A 388 11.47 -2.18 14.84
CA ILE A 388 10.07 -1.96 15.22
C ILE A 388 9.24 -1.58 14.00
N LEU A 389 9.72 -0.66 13.15
CA LEU A 389 8.99 -0.25 11.93
C LEU A 389 8.93 -1.36 10.88
N CYS A 390 9.97 -2.18 10.75
CA CYS A 390 9.88 -3.39 9.94
C CYS A 390 8.77 -4.32 10.45
N GLY A 391 8.62 -4.44 11.78
CA GLY A 391 7.50 -5.12 12.42
C GLY A 391 6.15 -4.49 12.07
N THR A 392 6.00 -3.16 12.19
CA THR A 392 4.72 -2.49 11.89
C THR A 392 4.29 -2.67 10.44
N TRP A 393 5.23 -2.62 9.49
CA TRP A 393 4.96 -2.89 8.09
C TRP A 393 4.58 -4.34 7.84
N LEU A 394 5.27 -5.29 8.47
CA LEU A 394 4.94 -6.71 8.41
C LEU A 394 3.51 -6.97 8.92
N ALA A 395 3.18 -6.45 10.12
CA ALA A 395 1.84 -6.58 10.70
C ALA A 395 0.76 -5.95 9.80
N GLN A 396 1.02 -4.75 9.27
CA GLN A 396 0.08 -4.06 8.39
C GLN A 396 -0.24 -4.90 7.14
N PHE A 397 0.77 -5.34 6.40
CA PHE A 397 0.56 -6.09 5.16
C PHE A 397 -0.05 -7.47 5.45
N LEU A 398 0.42 -8.12 6.52
CA LEU A 398 -0.11 -9.40 6.96
C LEU A 398 -1.61 -9.31 7.28
N CYS A 399 -2.02 -8.33 8.09
CA CYS A 399 -3.43 -8.13 8.44
C CYS A 399 -4.25 -7.61 7.26
N TYR A 400 -3.70 -6.72 6.42
CA TYR A 400 -4.42 -6.15 5.29
C TYR A 400 -4.82 -7.23 4.28
N TYR A 401 -3.85 -8.03 3.82
CA TYR A 401 -4.13 -9.11 2.88
C TYR A 401 -4.80 -10.28 3.57
N GLY A 402 -4.40 -10.61 4.80
CA GLY A 402 -4.95 -11.73 5.57
C GLY A 402 -6.44 -11.58 5.87
N LEU A 403 -6.88 -10.41 6.32
CA LEU A 403 -8.30 -10.12 6.54
C LEU A 403 -9.08 -10.07 5.22
N SER A 404 -8.46 -9.58 4.13
CA SER A 404 -9.09 -9.58 2.80
C SER A 404 -9.26 -11.00 2.24
N TYR A 405 -8.29 -11.89 2.42
CA TYR A 405 -8.43 -13.31 2.04
C TYR A 405 -9.37 -14.07 2.98
N ALA A 406 -9.37 -13.75 4.28
CA ALA A 406 -10.30 -14.36 5.24
C ALA A 406 -11.75 -13.85 5.08
N ALA A 407 -12.00 -12.82 4.26
CA ALA A 407 -13.33 -12.26 4.06
C ALA A 407 -14.33 -13.29 3.50
N SER A 408 -13.86 -14.24 2.68
CA SER A 408 -14.69 -15.34 2.17
C SER A 408 -15.18 -16.29 3.27
N ASN A 409 -14.53 -16.31 4.44
CA ASN A 409 -14.85 -17.21 5.52
C ASN A 409 -15.85 -16.63 6.52
N LEU A 410 -16.28 -15.36 6.36
CA LEU A 410 -17.09 -14.62 7.34
C LEU A 410 -18.60 -15.00 7.29
N SER A 411 -19.16 -15.19 6.11
CA SER A 411 -20.57 -15.53 5.90
C SER A 411 -20.74 -16.34 4.62
N ALA A 412 -21.96 -16.80 4.34
CA ALA A 412 -22.25 -17.57 3.13
C ALA A 412 -22.07 -16.75 1.83
N ASP A 413 -22.19 -15.42 1.89
CA ASP A 413 -22.02 -14.56 0.72
C ASP A 413 -20.61 -13.94 0.68
N ILE A 414 -19.77 -14.50 -0.19
CA ILE A 414 -18.40 -14.05 -0.43
C ILE A 414 -18.32 -12.62 -0.98
N HIS A 415 -19.26 -12.21 -1.84
CA HIS A 415 -19.24 -10.91 -2.50
C HIS A 415 -19.56 -9.80 -1.51
N PHE A 416 -20.61 -9.99 -0.72
CA PHE A 416 -21.02 -9.04 0.30
C PHE A 416 -19.92 -8.81 1.35
N ASN A 417 -19.29 -9.88 1.83
CA ASN A 417 -18.21 -9.77 2.81
C ASN A 417 -17.00 -9.01 2.25
N TYR A 418 -16.60 -9.32 1.01
CA TYR A 418 -15.49 -8.63 0.36
C TYR A 418 -15.78 -7.13 0.21
N ILE A 419 -16.97 -6.78 -0.27
CA ILE A 419 -17.41 -5.40 -0.42
C ILE A 419 -17.38 -4.66 0.92
N LEU A 420 -17.88 -5.25 2.01
CA LEU A 420 -17.85 -4.64 3.35
C LEU A 420 -16.41 -4.40 3.83
N VAL A 421 -15.52 -5.38 3.66
CA VAL A 421 -14.11 -5.29 4.07
C VAL A 421 -13.39 -4.16 3.33
N ILE A 422 -13.68 -3.97 2.04
CA ILE A 422 -13.09 -2.89 1.23
C ILE A 422 -13.75 -1.53 1.51
N LEU A 423 -15.07 -1.48 1.69
CA LEU A 423 -15.80 -0.23 1.94
C LEU A 423 -15.29 0.49 3.18
N VAL A 424 -14.89 -0.27 4.20
CA VAL A 424 -14.32 0.24 5.46
C VAL A 424 -12.94 0.91 5.28
N GLU A 425 -12.21 0.62 4.19
CA GLU A 425 -10.89 1.21 3.94
C GLU A 425 -10.98 2.73 3.67
N ILE A 426 -11.99 3.18 2.93
CA ILE A 426 -12.16 4.59 2.55
C ILE A 426 -12.31 5.50 3.78
N PRO A 427 -13.28 5.30 4.69
CA PRO A 427 -13.39 6.13 5.88
C PRO A 427 -12.17 5.96 6.80
N ALA A 428 -11.53 4.78 6.83
CA ALA A 428 -10.30 4.57 7.60
C ALA A 428 -9.15 5.46 7.12
N TYR A 429 -8.92 5.59 5.81
CA TYR A 429 -7.86 6.47 5.30
C TYR A 429 -8.13 7.94 5.61
N VAL A 430 -9.37 8.38 5.42
CA VAL A 430 -9.79 9.77 5.70
C VAL A 430 -9.66 10.10 7.18
N THR A 431 -10.20 9.25 8.06
CA THR A 431 -10.11 9.44 9.51
C THR A 431 -8.66 9.35 10.00
N GLY A 432 -7.87 8.41 9.49
CA GLY A 432 -6.44 8.29 9.81
C GLY A 432 -5.66 9.56 9.48
N MET A 433 -5.91 10.16 8.32
CA MET A 433 -5.30 11.42 7.91
C MET A 433 -5.61 12.56 8.91
N PHE A 434 -6.89 12.81 9.21
CA PHE A 434 -7.27 13.87 10.14
C PHE A 434 -6.80 13.59 11.58
N ALA A 435 -6.86 12.33 12.01
CA ALA A 435 -6.44 11.94 13.35
C ALA A 435 -4.92 12.13 13.55
N MET A 436 -4.09 11.90 12.53
CA MET A 436 -2.64 12.16 12.60
C MET A 436 -2.30 13.65 12.68
N ASP A 437 -3.07 14.50 11.99
CA ASP A 437 -2.89 15.96 12.07
C ASP A 437 -3.26 16.47 13.47
N TYR A 438 -4.26 15.88 14.12
CA TYR A 438 -4.71 16.28 15.45
C TYR A 438 -3.91 15.65 16.60
N PHE A 439 -3.80 14.32 16.65
CA PHE A 439 -3.19 13.60 17.78
C PHE A 439 -1.69 13.35 17.63
N GLY A 440 -1.14 13.46 16.43
CA GLY A 440 0.26 13.08 16.13
C GLY A 440 0.37 11.67 15.56
N ARG A 441 1.59 11.26 15.21
CA ARG A 441 1.80 10.02 14.43
C ARG A 441 1.89 8.81 15.34
N ARG A 442 2.61 8.92 16.46
CA ARG A 442 2.84 7.79 17.38
C ARG A 442 1.56 7.32 18.08
N PRO A 443 0.68 8.18 18.64
CA PRO A 443 -0.58 7.76 19.24
C PRO A 443 -1.47 7.01 18.25
N ILE A 444 -1.56 7.46 17.00
CA ILE A 444 -2.37 6.80 15.98
C ILE A 444 -1.78 5.44 15.60
N LEU A 445 -0.46 5.35 15.49
CA LEU A 445 0.23 4.09 15.20
C LEU A 445 0.03 3.06 16.33
N ASN A 446 0.13 3.48 17.60
CA ASN A 446 -0.14 2.62 18.75
C ASN A 446 -1.62 2.22 18.82
N PHE A 447 -2.54 3.17 18.64
CA PHE A 447 -3.97 2.94 18.66
C PHE A 447 -4.38 1.91 17.61
N THR A 448 -3.94 2.09 16.37
CA THR A 448 -4.30 1.18 15.27
C THR A 448 -3.77 -0.23 15.47
N LEU A 449 -2.55 -0.41 15.98
CA LEU A 449 -1.98 -1.73 16.24
C LEU A 449 -2.57 -2.41 17.49
N ILE A 450 -2.66 -1.70 18.61
CA ILE A 450 -3.14 -2.27 19.87
C ILE A 450 -4.65 -2.49 19.80
N VAL A 451 -5.43 -1.47 19.47
CA VAL A 451 -6.90 -1.57 19.43
C VAL A 451 -7.33 -2.44 18.26
N GLY A 452 -6.73 -2.28 17.08
CA GLY A 452 -6.99 -3.15 15.92
C GLY A 452 -6.63 -4.62 16.17
N GLY A 453 -5.49 -4.87 16.83
CA GLY A 453 -5.08 -6.21 17.23
C GLY A 453 -6.02 -6.84 18.27
N SER A 454 -6.52 -6.02 19.20
CA SER A 454 -7.50 -6.44 20.22
C SER A 454 -8.83 -6.85 19.57
N PHE A 455 -9.32 -6.07 18.60
CA PHE A 455 -10.52 -6.43 17.84
C PHE A 455 -10.35 -7.73 17.06
N CYS A 456 -9.19 -7.95 16.43
CA CYS A 456 -8.91 -9.23 15.76
C CYS A 456 -8.90 -10.40 16.76
N LEU A 457 -8.28 -10.24 17.94
CA LEU A 457 -8.29 -11.28 18.96
C LEU A 457 -9.71 -11.61 19.45
N VAL A 458 -10.50 -10.58 19.74
CA VAL A 458 -11.91 -10.76 20.16
C VAL A 458 -12.69 -11.48 19.06
N ALA A 459 -12.52 -11.13 17.79
CA ALA A 459 -13.15 -11.82 16.66
C ALA A 459 -12.78 -13.32 16.59
N GLY A 460 -11.54 -13.67 16.98
CA GLY A 460 -11.07 -15.06 17.00
C GLY A 460 -11.57 -15.87 18.21
N LEU A 461 -11.73 -15.24 19.38
CA LEU A 461 -12.10 -15.93 20.62
C LEU A 461 -13.61 -16.14 20.79
N ILE A 462 -14.43 -15.38 20.07
CA ILE A 462 -15.88 -15.50 20.12
C ILE A 462 -16.35 -16.81 19.48
N SER A 463 -17.36 -17.44 20.10
CA SER A 463 -17.99 -18.65 19.58
C SER A 463 -18.63 -18.41 18.19
N LYS A 464 -18.58 -19.43 17.34
CA LYS A 464 -19.10 -19.40 15.96
C LYS A 464 -20.59 -19.04 15.87
N GLU A 465 -21.33 -19.22 16.95
CA GLU A 465 -22.76 -18.89 17.05
C GLU A 465 -23.03 -17.39 16.89
N PHE A 466 -22.10 -16.52 17.28
CA PHE A 466 -22.25 -15.06 17.22
C PHE A 466 -21.59 -14.48 15.96
N ASN A 467 -21.96 -14.99 14.77
CA ASN A 467 -21.32 -14.63 13.50
C ASN A 467 -21.31 -13.11 13.22
N THR A 468 -22.41 -12.41 13.52
CA THR A 468 -22.52 -10.95 13.36
C THR A 468 -21.47 -10.21 14.17
N VAL A 469 -21.19 -10.67 15.39
CA VAL A 469 -20.21 -10.05 16.29
C VAL A 469 -18.79 -10.24 15.73
N ILE A 470 -18.48 -11.43 15.20
CA ILE A 470 -17.20 -11.71 14.53
C ILE A 470 -17.00 -10.78 13.34
N ILE A 471 -18.04 -10.59 12.51
CA ILE A 471 -17.98 -9.68 11.35
C ILE A 471 -17.69 -8.25 11.80
N VAL A 472 -18.43 -7.73 12.80
CA VAL A 472 -18.24 -6.37 13.29
C VAL A 472 -16.81 -6.15 13.80
N PHE A 473 -16.29 -7.04 14.66
CA PHE A 473 -14.93 -6.91 15.17
C PHE A 473 -13.87 -7.10 14.08
N SER A 474 -14.08 -7.99 13.11
CA SER A 474 -13.19 -8.14 11.96
C SER A 474 -13.14 -6.87 11.11
N LEU A 475 -14.29 -6.21 10.89
CA LEU A 475 -14.36 -4.93 10.17
C LEU A 475 -13.69 -3.80 10.95
N MET A 476 -13.85 -3.75 12.27
CA MET A 476 -13.13 -2.78 13.12
C MET A 476 -11.60 -3.02 13.08
N GLY A 477 -11.16 -4.29 13.06
CA GLY A 477 -9.75 -4.64 12.85
C GLY A 477 -9.23 -4.19 11.48
N LYS A 478 -10.02 -4.39 10.41
CA LYS A 478 -9.69 -3.93 9.05
C LYS A 478 -9.65 -2.39 8.96
N PHE A 479 -10.55 -1.69 9.65
CA PHE A 479 -10.55 -0.23 9.76
C PHE A 479 -9.23 0.26 10.36
N CYS A 480 -8.83 -0.29 11.52
CA CYS A 480 -7.58 0.06 12.17
C CYS A 480 -6.35 -0.27 11.29
N THR A 481 -6.35 -1.41 10.62
CA THR A 481 -5.27 -1.82 9.70
C THR A 481 -5.15 -0.86 8.50
N SER A 482 -6.28 -0.35 8.01
CA SER A 482 -6.31 0.61 6.91
C SER A 482 -5.82 1.98 7.36
N MET A 483 -6.23 2.47 8.54
CA MET A 483 -5.65 3.67 9.15
C MET A 483 -4.13 3.55 9.34
N LEU A 484 -3.65 2.37 9.78
CA LEU A 484 -2.23 2.08 9.97
C LEU A 484 -1.43 2.27 8.67
N THR A 485 -2.03 2.01 7.50
CA THR A 485 -1.37 2.20 6.21
C THR A 485 -0.92 3.66 6.02
N VAL A 486 -1.78 4.62 6.30
CA VAL A 486 -1.43 6.05 6.17
C VAL A 486 -0.40 6.44 7.24
N ALA A 487 -0.56 5.94 8.46
CA ALA A 487 0.34 6.22 9.58
C ALA A 487 1.76 5.66 9.38
N ASN A 488 1.90 4.40 8.97
CA ASN A 488 3.19 3.79 8.67
C ASN A 488 3.91 4.52 7.55
N ASN A 489 3.20 4.89 6.48
CA ASN A 489 3.80 5.67 5.40
C ASN A 489 4.35 7.00 5.93
N ALA A 490 3.54 7.83 6.60
CA ALA A 490 3.99 9.11 7.14
C ALA A 490 5.16 8.96 8.14
N PHE A 491 5.02 8.04 9.10
CA PHE A 491 5.97 7.89 10.19
C PHE A 491 7.35 7.40 9.72
N THR A 492 7.39 6.49 8.73
CA THR A 492 8.65 6.00 8.16
C THR A 492 9.46 7.12 7.48
N PHE A 493 8.80 8.11 6.87
CA PHE A 493 9.48 9.27 6.27
C PHE A 493 10.07 10.22 7.33
N GLU A 494 9.45 10.36 8.50
CA GLU A 494 9.80 11.37 9.49
C GLU A 494 10.90 10.93 10.49
N LEU A 495 11.14 9.62 10.64
CA LEU A 495 12.06 9.06 11.66
C LEU A 495 13.52 8.92 11.24
N PHE A 496 13.78 8.83 9.93
CA PHE A 496 15.11 8.52 9.41
C PHE A 496 15.75 9.69 8.67
N PRO A 497 17.09 9.83 8.78
CA PRO A 497 17.81 10.92 8.16
C PRO A 497 17.74 10.82 6.64
N THR A 498 17.66 11.97 5.97
CA THR A 498 17.47 12.07 4.51
C THR A 498 18.43 11.19 3.71
N VAL A 499 19.71 11.15 4.10
CA VAL A 499 20.78 10.36 3.44
C VAL A 499 20.58 8.85 3.47
N SER A 500 19.85 8.29 4.44
CA SER A 500 19.62 6.83 4.54
C SER A 500 18.13 6.44 4.50
N ARG A 501 17.24 7.44 4.45
CA ARG A 501 15.78 7.26 4.46
C ARG A 501 15.29 6.33 3.36
N GLY A 502 15.81 6.44 2.14
CA GLY A 502 15.39 5.60 1.01
C GLY A 502 15.62 4.11 1.27
N ILE A 503 16.81 3.74 1.75
CA ILE A 503 17.17 2.35 2.06
C ILE A 503 16.30 1.83 3.22
N THR A 504 16.09 2.64 4.27
CA THR A 504 15.25 2.25 5.39
C THR A 504 13.79 2.01 4.97
N ILE A 505 13.20 2.90 4.17
CA ILE A 505 11.84 2.71 3.64
C ILE A 505 11.78 1.42 2.82
N ALA A 506 12.80 1.14 2.00
CA ALA A 506 12.87 -0.09 1.23
C ALA A 506 12.93 -1.34 2.13
N LEU A 507 13.70 -1.32 3.21
CA LEU A 507 13.76 -2.41 4.19
C LEU A 507 12.42 -2.64 4.89
N CYS A 508 11.78 -1.58 5.39
CA CYS A 508 10.44 -1.67 6.00
C CYS A 508 9.39 -2.15 5.01
N SER A 509 9.41 -1.66 3.77
CA SER A 509 8.52 -2.14 2.71
C SER A 509 8.75 -3.62 2.40
N THR A 510 10.00 -4.07 2.40
CA THR A 510 10.37 -5.47 2.14
C THR A 510 9.84 -6.38 3.24
N SER A 511 9.96 -6.01 4.52
CA SER A 511 9.37 -6.79 5.62
C SER A 511 7.85 -6.84 5.54
N GLY A 512 7.19 -5.75 5.09
CA GLY A 512 5.77 -5.74 4.76
C GLY A 512 5.40 -6.80 3.72
N LYS A 513 6.17 -6.89 2.62
CA LYS A 513 5.92 -7.90 1.57
C LYS A 513 6.10 -9.33 2.06
N VAL A 514 7.02 -9.58 3.00
CA VAL A 514 7.11 -10.89 3.68
C VAL A 514 5.81 -11.20 4.44
N GLY A 515 5.23 -10.21 5.12
CA GLY A 515 3.91 -10.35 5.75
C GLY A 515 2.80 -10.70 4.75
N ALA A 516 2.81 -10.08 3.57
CA ALA A 516 1.85 -10.38 2.49
C ALA A 516 2.01 -11.80 1.92
N ILE A 517 3.23 -12.32 1.83
CA ILE A 517 3.51 -13.70 1.39
C ILE A 517 2.93 -14.74 2.37
N ILE A 518 3.01 -14.46 3.67
CA ILE A 518 2.52 -15.36 4.74
C ILE A 518 0.98 -15.27 4.87
N ALA A 519 0.38 -14.13 4.53
CA ALA A 519 -1.04 -13.85 4.77
C ALA A 519 -2.02 -14.88 4.19
N PRO A 520 -1.90 -15.35 2.93
CA PRO A 520 -2.81 -16.35 2.38
C PRO A 520 -2.76 -17.69 3.12
N TYR A 521 -1.58 -18.11 3.60
CA TYR A 521 -1.43 -19.34 4.38
C TYR A 521 -2.13 -19.23 5.72
N ILE A 522 -1.96 -18.10 6.42
CA ILE A 522 -2.68 -17.87 7.68
C ILE A 522 -4.19 -17.80 7.44
N ALA A 523 -4.65 -17.14 6.38
CA ALA A 523 -6.06 -17.10 6.02
C ALA A 523 -6.62 -18.50 5.69
N ALA A 524 -5.85 -19.35 4.99
CA ALA A 524 -6.22 -20.72 4.65
C ALA A 524 -6.38 -21.63 5.88
N MET A 525 -5.66 -21.36 6.98
CA MET A 525 -5.90 -22.07 8.26
C MET A 525 -7.33 -21.88 8.78
N GLY A 526 -8.00 -20.80 8.37
CA GLY A 526 -9.42 -20.53 8.65
C GLY A 526 -10.37 -21.61 8.12
N LEU A 527 -9.96 -22.38 7.10
CA LEU A 527 -10.73 -23.51 6.58
C LEU A 527 -10.79 -24.68 7.56
N VAL A 528 -9.75 -24.85 8.38
CA VAL A 528 -9.69 -25.89 9.43
C VAL A 528 -10.29 -25.35 10.72
N ASN A 529 -9.80 -24.19 11.16
CA ASN A 529 -10.31 -23.52 12.33
C ASN A 529 -10.43 -22.01 12.07
N ARG A 530 -11.68 -21.58 11.93
CA ARG A 530 -12.06 -20.20 11.65
C ARG A 530 -11.47 -19.17 12.61
N SER A 531 -11.16 -19.53 13.85
CA SER A 531 -10.60 -18.63 14.87
C SER A 531 -9.10 -18.34 14.69
N LEU A 532 -8.33 -19.30 14.14
CA LEU A 532 -6.87 -19.22 14.09
C LEU A 532 -6.32 -17.98 13.37
N PRO A 533 -6.81 -17.61 12.16
CA PRO A 533 -6.27 -16.47 11.45
C PRO A 533 -6.36 -15.18 12.28
N TYR A 534 -7.51 -14.94 12.90
CA TYR A 534 -7.78 -13.74 13.69
C TYR A 534 -6.93 -13.66 14.97
N VAL A 535 -6.73 -14.80 15.65
CA VAL A 535 -5.86 -14.87 16.83
C VAL A 535 -4.42 -14.55 16.46
N ILE A 536 -3.91 -15.10 15.35
CA ILE A 536 -2.54 -14.85 14.89
C ILE A 536 -2.37 -13.37 14.49
N PHE A 537 -3.29 -12.82 13.68
CA PHE A 537 -3.28 -11.42 13.28
C PHE A 537 -3.30 -10.47 14.48
N GLY A 538 -4.17 -10.75 15.45
CA GLY A 538 -4.30 -9.91 16.63
C GLY A 538 -3.11 -10.02 17.59
N ALA A 539 -2.57 -11.23 17.82
CA ALA A 539 -1.41 -11.41 18.70
C ALA A 539 -0.15 -10.71 18.15
N ILE A 540 0.13 -10.85 16.85
CA ILE A 540 1.26 -10.18 16.19
C ILE A 540 1.08 -8.66 16.25
N SER A 541 -0.12 -8.15 15.95
CA SER A 541 -0.42 -6.71 15.98
C SER A 541 -0.28 -6.12 17.39
N LEU A 542 -0.75 -6.84 18.42
CA LEU A 542 -0.58 -6.43 19.82
C LEU A 542 0.88 -6.38 20.24
N ALA A 543 1.64 -7.44 19.97
CA ALA A 543 3.05 -7.51 20.35
C ALA A 543 3.84 -6.36 19.73
N ILE A 544 3.62 -6.09 18.45
CA ILE A 544 4.29 -4.99 17.73
C ILE A 544 3.78 -3.62 18.21
N GLY A 545 2.47 -3.49 18.48
CA GLY A 545 1.87 -2.27 19.03
C GLY A 545 2.41 -1.88 20.41
N VAL A 546 2.78 -2.86 21.25
CA VAL A 546 3.47 -2.59 22.52
C VAL A 546 4.90 -2.09 22.26
N LEU A 547 5.61 -2.69 21.29
CA LEU A 547 6.97 -2.26 20.93
C LEU A 547 7.00 -0.84 20.34
N THR A 548 5.95 -0.40 19.65
CA THR A 548 5.87 0.96 19.08
C THR A 548 5.75 2.05 20.14
N LEU A 549 5.40 1.70 21.38
CA LEU A 549 5.51 2.61 22.53
C LEU A 549 6.95 3.07 22.76
N LEU A 550 7.97 2.37 22.25
CA LEU A 550 9.35 2.79 22.40
C LEU A 550 9.75 3.92 21.44
N LEU A 551 8.99 4.14 20.36
CA LEU A 551 9.31 5.12 19.32
C LEU A 551 9.08 6.57 19.80
N PRO A 552 9.84 7.55 19.28
CA PRO A 552 9.63 8.97 19.58
C PRO A 552 8.43 9.54 18.81
N GLU A 553 7.87 10.67 19.26
CA GLU A 553 6.85 11.42 18.49
C GLU A 553 7.54 12.30 17.44
N SER A 554 6.98 12.32 16.22
CA SER A 554 7.50 13.08 15.08
C SER A 554 6.69 14.34 14.76
N LYS A 555 5.46 14.47 15.29
CA LYS A 555 4.58 15.61 15.04
C LYS A 555 5.28 16.95 15.33
N GLY A 556 5.25 17.85 14.33
CA GLY A 556 5.71 19.23 14.47
C GLY A 556 7.24 19.38 14.52
N ARG A 557 8.00 18.32 14.22
CA ARG A 557 9.46 18.36 14.20
C ARG A 557 9.97 18.36 12.76
N ALA A 558 11.07 19.08 12.52
CA ALA A 558 11.76 19.01 11.24
C ALA A 558 12.29 17.59 11.01
N THR A 559 12.18 17.10 9.78
CA THR A 559 12.71 15.76 9.46
C THR A 559 14.24 15.79 9.58
N PRO A 560 14.87 14.80 10.22
CA PRO A 560 16.31 14.83 10.44
C PRO A 560 17.06 14.81 9.11
N ALA A 561 18.02 15.72 8.95
CA ALA A 561 18.97 15.71 7.84
C ALA A 561 20.15 14.79 8.15
N THR A 562 20.59 14.76 9.41
CA THR A 562 21.76 13.99 9.85
C THR A 562 21.41 12.84 10.81
N VAL A 563 22.31 11.85 10.89
CA VAL A 563 22.19 10.73 11.84
C VAL A 563 22.16 11.23 13.29
N GLN A 564 22.89 12.30 13.59
CA GLN A 564 22.95 12.89 14.94
C GLN A 564 21.61 13.53 15.34
N GLU A 565 21.00 14.33 14.45
CA GLU A 565 19.65 14.85 14.65
C GLU A 565 18.62 13.74 14.86
N ALA A 566 18.76 12.62 14.13
CA ALA A 566 17.88 11.47 14.30
C ALA A 566 18.01 10.82 15.69
N ILE A 567 19.21 10.81 16.28
CA ILE A 567 19.45 10.34 17.66
C ILE A 567 18.85 11.34 18.66
N ASP A 568 19.05 12.63 18.45
CA ASP A 568 18.59 13.68 19.39
C ASP A 568 17.06 13.79 19.48
N LEU A 569 16.32 13.29 18.49
CA LEU A 569 14.87 13.06 18.59
C LEU A 569 14.46 12.19 19.80
N GLU A 570 15.37 11.36 20.32
CA GLU A 570 15.15 10.49 21.48
C GLU A 570 15.31 11.20 22.82
N LYS A 571 16.24 12.16 22.92
CA LYS A 571 16.60 12.81 24.18
C LYS A 571 15.49 13.71 24.70
N THR A 572 14.60 14.18 23.83
CA THR A 572 13.37 14.89 24.20
C THR A 572 12.22 13.91 24.50
N ARG A 573 12.50 12.85 25.27
CA ARG A 573 11.47 11.97 25.82
C ARG A 573 10.80 12.71 26.99
N ILE A 574 9.59 13.22 26.72
CA ILE A 574 8.52 13.43 27.70
C ILE A 574 8.81 14.51 28.76
N ASP A 575 8.47 15.77 28.45
CA ASP A 575 8.05 16.71 29.50
C ASP A 575 6.52 16.78 29.54
N ILE A 576 5.89 15.81 30.21
CA ILE A 576 4.43 15.79 30.44
C ILE A 576 3.96 17.05 31.16
N ARG A 577 4.83 17.77 31.89
CA ARG A 577 4.46 19.00 32.60
C ARG A 577 4.24 20.18 31.66
N SER A 578 4.86 20.20 30.48
CA SER A 578 4.70 21.29 29.50
C SER A 578 3.30 21.33 28.86
N LEU A 579 2.69 20.16 28.64
CA LEU A 579 1.33 20.01 28.10
C LEU A 579 0.23 20.51 29.06
N TRP A 580 0.52 20.54 30.37
CA TRP A 580 -0.39 21.09 31.38
C TRP A 580 -0.22 22.60 31.61
N ARG A 581 0.95 23.18 31.27
CA ARG A 581 1.16 24.63 31.36
C ARG A 581 0.50 25.42 30.24
N SER A 582 0.30 24.84 29.06
CA SER A 582 -0.36 25.53 27.94
C SER A 582 -1.89 25.64 28.07
N LYS A 583 -2.47 25.23 29.21
CA LYS A 583 -3.91 25.28 29.50
C LYS A 583 -4.30 26.20 30.65
N GLN A 584 -3.36 26.95 31.24
CA GLN A 584 -3.74 28.07 32.10
C GLN A 584 -4.00 29.31 31.22
N PRO A 585 -5.20 29.91 31.27
CA PRO A 585 -5.38 31.24 30.71
C PRO A 585 -4.43 32.19 31.44
N ALA A 586 -3.73 33.03 30.68
CA ALA A 586 -2.98 34.14 31.24
C ALA A 586 -3.97 35.01 32.05
N SER A 587 -3.91 34.92 33.37
CA SER A 587 -4.55 35.89 34.24
C SER A 587 -3.81 37.21 34.05
N THR A 588 -4.57 38.21 33.62
CA THR A 588 -4.27 39.63 33.63
C THR A 588 -3.73 40.05 34.99
N ASP A 589 -2.46 40.45 35.04
CA ASP A 589 -1.93 41.36 36.06
C ASP A 589 -0.83 42.21 35.39
N ALA A 590 -1.26 43.33 34.81
CA ALA A 590 -0.39 44.41 34.35
C ALA A 590 -1.14 45.76 34.47
N ALA A 591 -1.22 46.23 35.71
CA ALA A 591 -1.36 47.63 36.14
C ALA A 591 -0.89 47.59 37.61
N ASP A 592 0.21 48.18 38.05
CA ASP A 592 0.64 49.56 37.93
C ASP A 592 2.13 49.61 38.28
N ASN A 593 2.91 50.44 37.58
CA ASN A 593 3.92 51.33 38.17
C ASN A 593 4.80 51.92 37.06
N SER A 594 4.30 53.02 36.52
CA SER A 594 5.10 54.05 35.87
C SER A 594 5.97 54.77 36.92
N ALA A 595 7.29 54.74 36.78
CA ALA A 595 8.16 55.81 37.28
C ALA A 595 9.44 55.89 36.42
N ILE A 596 9.58 57.05 35.79
CA ILE A 596 10.59 57.50 34.84
C ILE A 596 11.93 57.76 35.55
N PRO A 597 13.10 57.56 34.92
CA PRO A 597 14.37 58.03 35.46
C PRO A 597 14.62 59.49 35.07
N SER A 598 14.85 60.34 36.08
CA SER A 598 15.43 61.68 35.89
C SER A 598 16.67 61.81 36.76
N THR A 599 17.84 61.76 36.13
CA THR A 599 19.10 62.25 36.69
C THR A 599 19.23 63.74 36.39
N SER A 600 19.23 64.59 37.42
CA SER A 600 20.00 65.85 37.46
C SER A 600 19.83 66.58 38.80
N SER A 601 20.96 67.10 39.29
CA SER A 601 21.23 67.99 40.44
C SER A 601 21.06 67.42 41.85
#